data_AF-A0A437RT58-F1
#
_entry.id   AF-A0A437RT58-F1
#
_cell.length_a   1.000
_cell.length_b   1.000
_cell.length_c   1.000
_cell.angle_alpha   90.00
_cell.angle_beta   90.00
_cell.angle_gamma   90.00
#
_symmetry.space_group_name_H-M   'P 1'
#
loop_
_entity.id
_entity.type
_entity.pdbx_description
1 polymer ?
#
loop_
_entity_poly.entity_id
_entity_poly.type
_entity_poly.pdbx_seq_one_letter_code
_entity_poly.pdbx_strand_id
1 'polypeptide(L)'
;MWPHVGAGPGGSTQLWHNGLIEIEASVFERGWPFPKSELDAFYASAFQLLSGLEIGLVRAAIEDLAKRYRALGLPADGLPGLFYPQTPMNVWQALGLANSVKLVQADVVGVELREGESVRALQLRTPGQTQRLEGDVFVFAAGGLGTPVLLQTLAAAGSSLPALQHAGLHYEDHPMGFVGEVEVTVPLYRLWNFRVPGTDGNLRLPFVVRRPGIDISFQLRPAATYYRDTRRQRVGTVLNELRRAPWNLWNYFKLFAHWDDVLDILSFKFGVHWPTRHYTLLMMAEMPPQLELAIVAAEGKDANVRHRERRWVLTSAYRQELSAAIDELLEQLQPVVRRANLFPNWWEELRTGAHHSGTARMSVDAARGVCDADCRVHGVGNLYVCDGAVIPASGVANTGLTIAALALRLAAHLQARR
;
A
#
# COMPACT_ATOMS: atom_id res chain seq x y z
N MET A 1 12.56 -7.31 -1.79
CA MET A 1 12.16 -6.24 -2.73
C MET A 1 12.68 -4.95 -2.12
N TRP A 2 13.59 -4.26 -2.81
CA TRP A 2 14.19 -3.03 -2.29
C TRP A 2 13.11 -1.95 -2.19
N PRO A 3 12.97 -1.23 -1.06
CA PRO A 3 12.12 -0.05 -1.02
C PRO A 3 12.60 0.93 -2.10
N HIS A 4 11.69 1.74 -2.64
CA HIS A 4 11.89 2.68 -3.75
C HIS A 4 12.84 3.87 -3.41
N VAL A 5 13.89 3.60 -2.65
CA VAL A 5 14.96 4.55 -2.30
C VAL A 5 15.59 5.07 -3.58
N GLY A 6 15.70 6.40 -3.68
CA GLY A 6 16.31 7.06 -4.84
C GLY A 6 15.39 7.27 -6.04
N ALA A 7 14.07 7.10 -5.89
CA ALA A 7 13.13 7.39 -6.98
C ALA A 7 13.14 8.88 -7.41
N GLY A 8 13.53 9.81 -6.54
CA GLY A 8 13.47 11.25 -6.85
C GLY A 8 12.05 11.83 -6.69
N PRO A 9 11.75 12.99 -7.30
CA PRO A 9 10.45 13.66 -7.13
C PRO A 9 9.25 12.78 -7.50
N GLY A 10 8.26 12.69 -6.60
CA GLY A 10 7.10 11.80 -6.73
C GLY A 10 7.25 10.43 -6.08
N GLY A 11 8.45 10.04 -5.66
CA GLY A 11 8.67 8.82 -4.88
C GLY A 11 8.14 7.56 -5.58
N SER A 12 7.42 6.71 -4.84
CA SER A 12 6.87 5.45 -5.36
C SER A 12 5.79 5.63 -6.44
N THR A 13 5.19 6.82 -6.59
CA THR A 13 4.17 7.09 -7.63
C THR A 13 4.74 7.00 -9.05
N GLN A 14 6.07 6.98 -9.20
CA GLN A 14 6.73 6.71 -10.49
C GLN A 14 6.59 5.26 -10.97
N LEU A 15 6.35 4.33 -10.04
CA LEU A 15 6.45 2.89 -10.30
C LEU A 15 5.18 2.12 -9.92
N TRP A 16 4.24 2.77 -9.25
CA TRP A 16 3.00 2.16 -8.79
C TRP A 16 2.02 1.86 -9.93
N HIS A 17 1.02 1.05 -9.61
CA HIS A 17 -0.06 0.69 -10.53
C HIS A 17 -1.27 1.62 -10.40
N ASN A 18 -1.21 2.61 -9.50
CA ASN A 18 -2.33 3.51 -9.15
C ASN A 18 -3.63 2.76 -8.78
N GLY A 19 -3.51 1.65 -8.05
CA GLY A 19 -4.68 0.88 -7.59
C GLY A 19 -5.35 1.59 -6.40
N LEU A 20 -6.58 2.05 -6.62
CA LEU A 20 -7.38 2.84 -5.68
C LEU A 20 -8.44 1.96 -5.03
N ILE A 21 -8.41 1.90 -3.71
CA ILE A 21 -9.30 1.11 -2.87
C ILE A 21 -9.49 1.86 -1.56
N GLU A 22 -10.71 1.90 -1.05
CA GLU A 22 -11.02 2.51 0.24
C GLU A 22 -10.73 1.53 1.37
N ILE A 23 -10.24 2.02 2.51
CA ILE A 23 -10.24 1.24 3.75
C ILE A 23 -11.69 1.15 4.24
N GLU A 24 -12.15 -0.04 4.59
CA GLU A 24 -13.53 -0.30 5.01
C GLU A 24 -13.85 0.29 6.39
N ALA A 25 -15.12 0.63 6.64
CA ALA A 25 -15.55 1.25 7.91
C ALA A 25 -15.24 0.39 9.13
N SER A 26 -15.38 -0.94 9.02
CA SER A 26 -15.02 -1.88 10.08
C SER A 26 -13.54 -1.82 10.46
N VAL A 27 -12.65 -1.48 9.54
CA VAL A 27 -11.21 -1.30 9.84
C VAL A 27 -10.97 0.00 10.60
N PHE A 28 -11.73 1.06 10.27
CA PHE A 28 -11.72 2.30 11.06
C PHE A 28 -12.14 2.04 12.50
N GLU A 29 -13.24 1.33 12.70
CA GLU A 29 -13.75 0.98 14.04
C GLU A 29 -12.73 0.18 14.87
N ARG A 30 -11.91 -0.68 14.23
CA ARG A 30 -10.89 -1.48 14.93
C ARG A 30 -9.66 -0.69 15.35
N GLY A 31 -9.23 0.31 14.58
CA GLY A 31 -7.86 0.85 14.72
C GLY A 31 -7.71 2.37 14.65
N TRP A 32 -8.71 3.10 14.16
CA TRP A 32 -8.60 4.53 13.88
C TRP A 32 -9.14 5.39 15.02
N PRO A 33 -8.59 6.58 15.25
CA PRO A 33 -9.06 7.49 16.31
C PRO A 33 -10.35 8.25 15.93
N PHE A 34 -10.90 8.01 14.74
CA PHE A 34 -12.12 8.62 14.23
C PHE A 34 -12.85 7.67 13.26
N PRO A 35 -14.16 7.82 13.06
CA PRO A 35 -14.93 7.00 12.12
C PRO A 35 -14.59 7.32 10.66
N LYS A 36 -14.77 6.34 9.76
CA LYS A 36 -14.53 6.50 8.31
C LYS A 36 -15.25 7.71 7.71
N SER A 37 -16.45 8.04 8.21
CA SER A 37 -17.26 9.14 7.72
C SER A 37 -16.56 10.50 7.75
N GLU A 38 -15.61 10.72 8.68
CA GLU A 38 -14.80 11.94 8.70
C GLU A 38 -13.84 12.06 7.50
N LEU A 39 -13.50 10.94 6.86
CA LEU A 39 -12.60 10.89 5.71
C LEU A 39 -13.33 10.74 4.37
N ASP A 40 -14.64 10.52 4.35
CA ASP A 40 -15.39 10.20 3.13
C ASP A 40 -15.34 11.30 2.06
N ALA A 41 -15.47 12.57 2.46
CA ALA A 41 -15.35 13.70 1.54
C ALA A 41 -13.94 13.78 0.95
N PHE A 42 -12.92 13.52 1.77
CA PHE A 42 -11.52 13.53 1.33
C PHE A 42 -11.18 12.31 0.46
N TYR A 43 -11.80 11.15 0.70
CA TYR A 43 -11.72 10.01 -0.21
C TYR A 43 -12.30 10.36 -1.59
N ALA A 44 -13.44 11.03 -1.64
CA ALA A 44 -14.03 11.46 -2.91
C ALA A 44 -13.09 12.42 -3.67
N SER A 45 -12.58 13.45 -3.00
CA SER A 45 -11.63 14.39 -3.61
C SER A 45 -10.31 13.74 -4.02
N ALA A 46 -9.75 12.85 -3.18
CA ALA A 46 -8.52 12.13 -3.50
C ALA A 46 -8.71 11.16 -4.68
N PHE A 47 -9.86 10.49 -4.74
CA PHE A 47 -10.18 9.60 -5.84
C PHE A 47 -10.30 10.38 -7.16
N GLN A 48 -11.00 11.51 -7.15
CA GLN A 48 -11.08 12.41 -8.30
C GLN A 48 -9.71 12.92 -8.73
N LEU A 49 -8.86 13.30 -7.78
CA LEU A 49 -7.49 13.75 -8.06
C LEU A 49 -6.65 12.67 -8.74
N LEU A 50 -6.73 11.42 -8.27
CA LEU A 50 -5.87 10.32 -8.69
C LEU A 50 -6.39 9.55 -9.92
N SER A 51 -7.68 9.67 -10.24
CA SER A 51 -8.32 8.95 -11.34
C SER A 51 -9.00 9.84 -12.38
N GLY A 52 -9.31 11.10 -12.05
CA GLY A 52 -10.14 11.98 -12.88
C GLY A 52 -11.65 11.65 -12.82
N LEU A 53 -12.07 10.74 -11.95
CA LEU A 53 -13.45 10.24 -11.89
C LEU A 53 -14.12 10.54 -10.54
N GLU A 54 -15.44 10.67 -10.57
CA GLU A 54 -16.24 10.70 -9.35
C GLU A 54 -16.27 9.31 -8.69
N ILE A 55 -15.97 9.24 -7.39
CA ILE A 55 -15.91 7.97 -6.65
C ILE A 55 -17.24 7.20 -6.67
N GLY A 56 -18.37 7.92 -6.75
CA GLY A 56 -19.71 7.33 -6.82
C GLY A 56 -19.91 6.44 -8.05
N LEU A 57 -19.27 6.76 -9.18
CA LEU A 57 -19.33 5.93 -10.39
C LEU A 57 -18.71 4.56 -10.15
N VAL A 58 -17.59 4.51 -9.43
CA VAL A 58 -16.88 3.27 -9.12
C VAL A 58 -17.61 2.48 -8.03
N ARG A 59 -18.18 3.14 -7.03
CA ARG A 59 -19.06 2.48 -6.03
C ARG A 59 -20.27 1.80 -6.68
N ALA A 60 -20.92 2.46 -7.64
CA ALA A 60 -22.01 1.83 -8.40
C ALA A 60 -21.53 0.62 -9.23
N ALA A 61 -20.33 0.70 -9.83
CA ALA A 61 -19.75 -0.41 -10.57
C ALA A 61 -19.35 -1.60 -9.68
N ILE A 62 -18.94 -1.35 -8.43
CA ILE A 62 -18.72 -2.38 -7.41
C ILE A 62 -20.00 -3.16 -7.15
N GLU A 63 -21.13 -2.47 -6.94
CA GLU A 63 -22.43 -3.12 -6.73
C GLU A 63 -22.90 -3.92 -7.94
N ASP A 64 -22.72 -3.41 -9.16
CA ASP A 64 -23.05 -4.14 -10.39
C ASP A 64 -22.20 -5.41 -10.52
N LEU A 65 -20.89 -5.30 -10.33
CA LEU A 65 -19.98 -6.44 -10.41
C LEU A 65 -20.27 -7.48 -9.31
N ALA A 66 -20.62 -7.05 -8.10
CA ALA A 66 -21.03 -7.93 -7.02
C ALA A 66 -22.32 -8.70 -7.35
N LYS A 67 -23.30 -8.06 -8.01
CA LYS A 67 -24.50 -8.75 -8.53
C LYS A 67 -24.12 -9.83 -9.55
N ARG A 68 -23.17 -9.55 -10.44
CA ARG A 68 -22.68 -10.52 -11.43
C ARG A 68 -21.93 -11.68 -10.78
N TYR A 69 -21.14 -11.43 -9.75
CA TYR A 69 -20.51 -12.50 -8.95
C TYR A 69 -21.55 -13.42 -8.33
N ARG A 70 -22.58 -12.86 -7.67
CA ARG A 70 -23.69 -13.65 -7.10
C ARG A 70 -24.44 -14.47 -8.15
N ALA A 71 -24.67 -13.91 -9.34
CA ALA A 71 -25.30 -14.64 -10.44
C ALA A 71 -24.46 -15.83 -10.94
N LEU A 72 -23.14 -15.83 -10.71
CA LEU A 72 -22.25 -16.96 -10.95
C LEU A 72 -22.11 -17.89 -9.75
N GLY A 73 -22.78 -17.64 -8.62
CA GLY A 73 -22.64 -18.44 -7.39
C GLY A 73 -21.39 -18.14 -6.57
N LEU A 74 -20.75 -16.98 -6.80
CA LEU A 74 -19.60 -16.52 -6.02
C LEU A 74 -20.04 -15.69 -4.79
N PRO A 75 -19.28 -15.74 -3.68
CA PRO A 75 -19.47 -14.79 -2.58
C PRO A 75 -19.19 -13.36 -3.07
N ALA A 76 -20.04 -12.41 -2.68
CA ALA A 76 -19.89 -11.02 -3.11
C ALA A 76 -20.35 -9.97 -2.08
N ASP A 77 -20.74 -10.39 -0.88
CA ASP A 77 -21.26 -9.49 0.14
C ASP A 77 -20.12 -8.71 0.79
N GLY A 78 -20.21 -7.38 0.74
CA GLY A 78 -19.22 -6.50 1.35
C GLY A 78 -17.79 -6.67 0.82
N LEU A 79 -17.63 -7.05 -0.45
CA LEU A 79 -16.30 -7.10 -1.08
C LEU A 79 -15.83 -5.69 -1.44
N PRO A 80 -14.59 -5.31 -1.12
CA PRO A 80 -14.07 -4.01 -1.48
C PRO A 80 -13.75 -3.96 -2.98
N GLY A 81 -13.90 -2.78 -3.59
CA GLY A 81 -13.52 -2.56 -4.98
C GLY A 81 -12.11 -2.02 -5.11
N LEU A 82 -11.29 -2.71 -5.91
CA LEU A 82 -9.97 -2.25 -6.29
C LEU A 82 -10.00 -1.73 -7.73
N PHE A 83 -10.00 -0.40 -7.85
CA PHE A 83 -10.06 0.30 -9.12
C PHE A 83 -8.66 0.64 -9.64
N TYR A 84 -8.47 0.51 -10.94
CA TYR A 84 -7.24 0.87 -11.64
C TYR A 84 -7.58 1.82 -12.80
N PRO A 85 -7.15 3.09 -12.76
CA PRO A 85 -7.21 3.94 -13.94
C PRO A 85 -6.26 3.41 -15.01
N GLN A 86 -6.57 3.71 -16.28
CA GLN A 86 -5.82 3.15 -17.42
C GLN A 86 -4.34 3.54 -17.40
N THR A 87 -4.06 4.80 -17.06
CA THR A 87 -2.71 5.36 -17.03
C THR A 87 -2.31 5.69 -15.60
N PRO A 88 -1.33 4.98 -15.02
CA PRO A 88 -0.75 5.37 -13.74
C PRO A 88 -0.11 6.75 -13.84
N MET A 89 -0.34 7.61 -12.85
CA MET A 89 0.25 8.94 -12.80
C MET A 89 1.41 9.04 -11.82
N ASN A 90 2.46 9.77 -12.18
CA ASN A 90 3.37 10.34 -11.20
C ASN A 90 2.71 11.61 -10.65
N VAL A 91 2.33 11.61 -9.38
CA VAL A 91 1.58 12.71 -8.75
C VAL A 91 2.39 14.02 -8.75
N TRP A 92 3.71 13.97 -8.60
CA TRP A 92 4.55 15.16 -8.64
C TRP A 92 4.50 15.87 -10.01
N GLN A 93 4.55 15.08 -11.08
CA GLN A 93 4.49 15.58 -12.45
C GLN A 93 3.06 16.02 -12.82
N ALA A 94 2.06 15.20 -12.48
CA ALA A 94 0.66 15.47 -12.79
C ALA A 94 0.15 16.77 -12.16
N LEU A 95 0.63 17.10 -10.96
CA LEU A 95 0.28 18.34 -10.26
C LEU A 95 1.20 19.52 -10.59
N GLY A 96 2.18 19.36 -11.50
CA GLY A 96 3.08 20.45 -11.90
C GLY A 96 3.89 21.04 -10.74
N LEU A 97 4.22 20.25 -9.72
CA LEU A 97 4.75 20.76 -8.45
C LEU A 97 6.11 21.44 -8.59
N ALA A 98 6.91 21.07 -9.60
CA ALA A 98 8.21 21.69 -9.86
C ALA A 98 8.15 23.22 -10.00
N ASN A 99 7.02 23.76 -10.46
CA ASN A 99 6.82 25.21 -10.63
C ASN A 99 6.11 25.87 -9.43
N SER A 100 5.65 25.07 -8.47
CA SER A 100 4.80 25.52 -7.36
C SER A 100 5.50 25.45 -6.00
N VAL A 101 6.62 24.73 -5.90
CA VAL A 101 7.39 24.59 -4.66
C VAL A 101 8.89 24.78 -4.90
N LYS A 102 9.59 25.31 -3.88
CA LYS A 102 11.05 25.33 -3.88
C LYS A 102 11.57 23.94 -3.50
N LEU A 103 12.22 23.26 -4.44
CA LEU A 103 12.83 21.96 -4.21
C LEU A 103 14.25 22.12 -3.66
N VAL A 104 14.55 21.44 -2.54
CA VAL A 104 15.90 21.33 -1.97
C VAL A 104 16.31 19.85 -2.00
N GLN A 105 17.40 19.53 -2.70
CA GLN A 105 17.94 18.16 -2.77
C GLN A 105 19.01 17.98 -1.69
N ALA A 106 18.63 17.35 -0.57
CA ALA A 106 19.52 17.10 0.54
C ALA A 106 19.00 15.94 1.41
N ASP A 107 19.87 15.35 2.23
CA ASP A 107 19.47 14.43 3.29
C ASP A 107 19.08 15.21 4.54
N VAL A 108 17.94 14.90 5.16
CA VAL A 108 17.62 15.41 6.50
C VAL A 108 18.36 14.54 7.53
N VAL A 109 19.27 15.15 8.30
CA VAL A 109 20.16 14.44 9.25
C VAL A 109 19.94 14.80 10.70
N GLY A 110 19.22 15.89 10.97
CA GLY A 110 18.94 16.37 12.32
C GLY A 110 17.72 17.28 12.36
N VAL A 111 17.13 17.40 13.54
CA VAL A 111 16.01 18.28 13.83
C VAL A 111 16.37 19.15 15.03
N GLU A 112 16.22 20.45 14.89
CA GLU A 112 16.46 21.42 15.97
C GLU A 112 15.12 21.80 16.61
N LEU A 113 15.04 21.68 17.93
CA LEU A 113 13.86 22.05 18.72
C LEU A 113 14.04 23.44 19.34
N ARG A 114 12.93 24.18 19.52
CA ARG A 114 12.84 25.34 20.42
C ARG A 114 12.55 24.86 21.84
N GLU A 115 12.83 25.72 22.82
CA GLU A 115 12.28 25.57 24.17
C GLU A 115 10.75 25.46 24.09
N GLY A 116 10.16 24.39 24.67
CA GLY A 116 8.73 24.10 24.58
C GLY A 116 8.28 23.20 23.41
N GLU A 117 9.18 22.34 22.90
CA GLU A 117 8.85 21.21 21.99
C GLU A 117 8.17 21.62 20.66
N SER A 118 8.66 22.68 20.03
CA SER A 118 8.36 22.98 18.61
C SER A 118 9.61 22.83 17.76
N VAL A 119 9.46 22.37 16.52
CA VAL A 119 10.58 22.28 15.58
C VAL A 119 10.94 23.68 15.10
N ARG A 120 12.21 24.05 15.21
CA ARG A 120 12.78 25.30 14.71
C ARG A 120 13.33 25.16 13.29
N ALA A 121 14.11 24.11 13.07
CA ALA A 121 14.84 23.92 11.83
C ALA A 121 15.15 22.45 11.56
N LEU A 122 15.38 22.14 10.29
CA LEU A 122 15.99 20.89 9.85
C LEU A 122 17.47 21.12 9.53
N GLN A 123 18.30 20.17 9.95
CA GLN A 123 19.69 20.09 9.51
C GLN A 123 19.73 19.22 8.26
N LEU A 124 20.24 19.80 7.17
CA LEU A 124 20.29 19.18 5.86
C LEU A 124 21.74 18.95 5.47
N ARG A 125 22.03 17.78 4.91
CA ARG A 125 23.35 17.43 4.37
C ARG A 125 23.30 17.35 2.86
N THR A 126 24.24 18.05 2.22
CA THR A 126 24.53 17.97 0.79
C THR A 126 25.97 17.50 0.60
N PRO A 127 26.39 17.06 -0.60
CA PRO A 127 27.79 16.74 -0.85
C PRO A 127 28.70 17.93 -0.46
N GLY A 128 29.55 17.73 0.55
CA GLY A 128 30.54 18.70 1.02
C GLY A 128 30.05 19.81 1.95
N GLN A 129 28.76 19.90 2.30
CA GLN A 129 28.24 20.93 3.20
C GLN A 129 27.06 20.45 4.06
N THR A 130 26.91 21.07 5.24
CA THR A 130 25.69 20.99 6.06
C THR A 130 25.04 22.36 6.07
N GLN A 131 23.74 22.41 5.83
CA GLN A 131 22.94 23.63 5.81
C GLN A 131 21.74 23.50 6.74
N ARG A 132 21.15 24.63 7.10
CA ARG A 132 20.03 24.71 8.03
C ARG A 132 18.82 25.30 7.33
N LEU A 133 17.65 24.68 7.52
CA LEU A 133 16.39 25.12 6.93
C LEU A 133 15.36 25.39 8.05
N GLU A 134 15.03 26.65 8.28
CA GLU A 134 13.96 27.06 9.19
C GLU A 134 12.59 27.06 8.51
N GLY A 135 11.54 26.93 9.31
CA GLY A 135 10.16 27.01 8.87
C GLY A 135 9.19 27.11 10.05
N ASP A 136 7.95 27.50 9.77
CA ASP A 136 6.91 27.63 10.78
C ASP A 136 6.18 26.31 11.03
N VAL A 137 6.00 25.51 9.97
CA VAL A 137 5.30 24.22 9.99
C VAL A 137 6.14 23.18 9.24
N PHE A 138 6.26 22.00 9.82
CA PHE A 138 7.00 20.88 9.26
C PHE A 138 6.05 19.70 9.01
N VAL A 139 6.14 19.10 7.82
CA VAL A 139 5.38 17.89 7.46
C VAL A 139 6.37 16.83 6.99
N PHE A 140 6.45 15.72 7.72
CA PHE A 140 7.24 14.55 7.31
C PHE A 140 6.39 13.65 6.42
N ALA A 141 6.88 13.42 5.20
CA ALA A 141 6.26 12.56 4.19
C ALA A 141 7.30 11.62 3.56
N ALA A 142 8.14 11.00 4.41
CA ALA A 142 9.25 10.14 3.99
C ALA A 142 8.86 8.66 3.84
N GLY A 143 7.56 8.37 3.87
CA GLY A 143 6.96 7.05 3.74
C GLY A 143 7.03 6.21 5.00
N GLY A 144 6.27 5.10 5.02
CA GLY A 144 6.15 4.18 6.16
C GLY A 144 7.47 3.58 6.68
N LEU A 145 8.58 3.72 5.96
CA LEU A 145 9.90 3.27 6.42
C LEU A 145 10.87 4.43 6.70
N GLY A 146 10.68 5.61 6.11
CA GLY A 146 11.60 6.74 6.25
C GLY A 146 11.22 7.68 7.38
N THR A 147 9.92 7.97 7.50
CA THR A 147 9.37 8.80 8.56
C THR A 147 9.72 8.33 9.98
N PRO A 148 9.57 7.03 10.36
CA PRO A 148 9.97 6.59 11.70
C PRO A 148 11.45 6.89 12.01
N VAL A 149 12.34 6.83 11.03
CA VAL A 149 13.77 7.14 11.21
C VAL A 149 14.00 8.63 11.48
N LEU A 150 13.24 9.52 10.81
CA LEU A 150 13.28 10.95 11.10
C LEU A 150 12.76 11.26 12.52
N LEU A 151 11.71 10.57 12.96
CA LEU A 151 11.16 10.71 14.30
C LEU A 151 12.10 10.15 15.38
N GLN A 152 12.78 9.03 15.12
CA GLN A 152 13.83 8.51 16.00
C GLN A 152 15.00 9.51 16.12
N THR A 153 15.31 10.23 15.04
CA THR A 153 16.31 11.33 15.07
C THR A 153 15.86 12.46 15.98
N LEU A 154 14.57 12.81 15.94
CA LEU A 154 13.98 13.81 16.83
C LEU A 154 14.07 13.38 18.31
N ALA A 155 13.78 12.11 18.61
CA ALA A 155 13.92 11.57 19.95
C ALA A 155 15.39 11.67 20.44
N ALA A 156 16.34 11.30 19.59
CA ALA A 156 17.77 11.38 19.89
C ALA A 156 18.29 12.83 20.06
N ALA A 157 17.59 13.83 19.51
CA ALA A 157 17.91 15.24 19.67
C ALA A 157 17.52 15.82 21.05
N GLY A 158 17.08 14.97 22.00
CA GLY A 158 16.81 15.36 23.38
C GLY A 158 15.33 15.54 23.74
N SER A 159 14.41 15.14 22.85
CA SER A 159 12.97 15.14 23.13
C SER A 159 12.59 13.97 24.03
N SER A 160 11.96 14.24 25.18
CA SER A 160 11.45 13.22 26.11
C SER A 160 9.98 12.85 25.87
N LEU A 161 9.40 13.30 24.75
CA LEU A 161 8.02 13.02 24.35
C LEU A 161 7.69 11.52 24.34
N PRO A 162 6.69 11.07 25.11
CA PRO A 162 6.26 9.66 25.15
C PRO A 162 5.92 9.09 23.77
N ALA A 163 5.28 9.91 22.92
CA ALA A 163 4.86 9.51 21.58
C ALA A 163 5.99 9.05 20.66
N LEU A 164 7.19 9.62 20.81
CA LEU A 164 8.33 9.25 19.96
C LEU A 164 8.86 7.84 20.26
N GLN A 165 8.54 7.27 21.43
CA GLN A 165 8.85 5.88 21.74
C GLN A 165 8.13 4.91 20.82
N HIS A 166 7.02 5.33 20.20
CA HIS A 166 6.24 4.54 19.23
C HIS A 166 6.78 4.61 17.79
N ALA A 167 7.77 5.45 17.51
CA ALA A 167 8.31 5.61 16.16
C ALA A 167 9.03 4.34 15.68
N GLY A 168 8.48 3.68 14.66
CA GLY A 168 8.97 2.42 14.10
C GLY A 168 8.35 1.15 14.69
N LEU A 169 7.43 1.29 15.64
CA LEU A 169 6.57 0.22 16.15
C LEU A 169 5.29 0.11 15.30
N HIS A 170 4.45 -0.88 15.59
CA HIS A 170 3.17 -1.12 14.93
C HIS A 170 3.26 -1.25 13.41
N TYR A 171 4.42 -1.65 12.90
CA TYR A 171 4.63 -1.78 11.46
C TYR A 171 3.65 -2.78 10.85
N GLU A 172 2.92 -2.30 9.86
CA GLU A 172 2.03 -3.07 9.01
C GLU A 172 2.56 -3.11 7.58
N ASP A 173 2.28 -4.22 6.90
CA ASP A 173 2.56 -4.47 5.50
C ASP A 173 1.55 -5.51 5.01
N HIS A 174 1.59 -5.78 3.72
CA HIS A 174 0.77 -6.81 3.12
C HIS A 174 1.64 -7.96 2.59
N PRO A 175 1.83 -9.08 3.32
CA PRO A 175 2.39 -10.29 2.75
C PRO A 175 1.53 -10.78 1.58
N MET A 176 2.14 -10.82 0.39
CA MET A 176 1.45 -11.18 -0.84
C MET A 176 2.20 -12.25 -1.62
N GLY A 177 1.47 -13.15 -2.27
CA GLY A 177 2.04 -14.20 -3.09
C GLY A 177 0.98 -15.14 -3.64
N PHE A 178 1.39 -15.95 -4.61
CA PHE A 178 0.52 -17.01 -5.14
C PHE A 178 0.55 -18.21 -4.20
N VAL A 179 -0.62 -18.68 -3.80
CA VAL A 179 -0.75 -19.75 -2.79
C VAL A 179 -1.26 -21.07 -3.39
N GLY A 180 -1.81 -21.02 -4.59
CA GLY A 180 -2.30 -22.18 -5.30
C GLY A 180 -2.96 -21.81 -6.62
N GLU A 181 -3.71 -22.76 -7.15
CA GLU A 181 -4.47 -22.66 -8.38
C GLU A 181 -5.83 -23.35 -8.23
N VAL A 182 -6.80 -22.88 -9.00
CA VAL A 182 -8.16 -23.43 -9.05
C VAL A 182 -8.65 -23.57 -10.48
N GLU A 183 -9.44 -24.61 -10.73
CA GLU A 183 -10.27 -24.76 -11.92
C GLU A 183 -11.72 -24.40 -11.56
N VAL A 184 -12.33 -23.44 -12.25
CA VAL A 184 -13.71 -23.02 -12.03
C VAL A 184 -14.64 -23.50 -13.15
N THR A 185 -15.91 -23.70 -12.82
CA THR A 185 -16.96 -24.17 -13.74
C THR A 185 -17.72 -23.03 -14.43
N VAL A 186 -17.56 -21.80 -13.94
CA VAL A 186 -18.28 -20.61 -14.39
C VAL A 186 -17.40 -19.72 -15.28
N PRO A 187 -17.97 -18.89 -16.18
CA PRO A 187 -17.20 -18.05 -17.10
C PRO A 187 -16.65 -16.78 -16.42
N LEU A 188 -15.91 -16.92 -15.31
CA LEU A 188 -15.39 -15.81 -14.50
C LEU A 188 -14.47 -14.87 -15.30
N TYR A 189 -13.82 -15.34 -16.36
CA TYR A 189 -12.91 -14.54 -17.20
C TYR A 189 -13.59 -13.32 -17.83
N ARG A 190 -14.93 -13.36 -17.98
CA ARG A 190 -15.74 -12.25 -18.48
C ARG A 190 -15.86 -11.09 -17.50
N LEU A 191 -15.59 -11.36 -16.21
CA LEU A 191 -15.66 -10.38 -15.13
C LEU A 191 -14.26 -9.98 -14.61
N TRP A 192 -13.21 -10.63 -15.11
CA TRP A 192 -11.83 -10.28 -14.77
C TRP A 192 -11.44 -8.95 -15.40
N ASN A 193 -10.81 -8.05 -14.63
CA ASN A 193 -10.54 -6.65 -15.05
C ASN A 193 -11.80 -6.01 -15.61
N PHE A 194 -12.90 -6.04 -14.84
CA PHE A 194 -14.18 -5.51 -15.26
C PHE A 194 -14.05 -4.03 -15.60
N ARG A 195 -14.30 -3.66 -16.86
CA ARG A 195 -14.27 -2.27 -17.27
C ARG A 195 -15.41 -1.51 -16.61
N VAL A 196 -15.08 -0.44 -15.89
CA VAL A 196 -16.10 0.43 -15.27
C VAL A 196 -16.88 1.12 -16.39
N PRO A 197 -18.23 0.99 -16.43
CA PRO A 197 -19.04 1.62 -17.48
C PRO A 197 -18.82 3.12 -17.57
N GLY A 198 -18.63 3.62 -18.79
CA GLY A 198 -18.39 5.05 -19.06
C GLY A 198 -16.96 5.53 -18.81
N THR A 199 -16.01 4.63 -18.50
CA THR A 199 -14.61 5.00 -18.27
C THR A 199 -13.63 4.08 -19.03
N ASP A 200 -12.35 4.36 -18.92
CA ASP A 200 -11.23 3.54 -19.38
C ASP A 200 -10.59 2.71 -18.25
N GLY A 201 -11.09 2.85 -17.02
CA GLY A 201 -10.57 2.17 -15.84
C GLY A 201 -11.15 0.77 -15.63
N ASN A 202 -10.37 -0.07 -14.96
CA ASN A 202 -10.71 -1.45 -14.64
C ASN A 202 -10.98 -1.61 -13.15
N LEU A 203 -11.91 -2.50 -12.82
CA LEU A 203 -12.30 -2.84 -11.46
C LEU A 203 -12.06 -4.32 -11.19
N ARG A 204 -11.61 -4.62 -9.97
CA ARG A 204 -11.56 -5.98 -9.42
C ARG A 204 -12.29 -6.03 -8.08
N LEU A 205 -12.96 -7.14 -7.83
CA LEU A 205 -13.48 -7.50 -6.51
C LEU A 205 -12.62 -8.63 -5.94
N PRO A 206 -11.58 -8.32 -5.14
CA PRO A 206 -10.94 -9.33 -4.32
C PRO A 206 -11.95 -9.95 -3.36
N PHE A 207 -11.88 -11.27 -3.19
CA PHE A 207 -12.55 -11.96 -2.09
C PHE A 207 -11.85 -11.60 -0.79
N VAL A 208 -12.59 -11.50 0.31
CA VAL A 208 -12.02 -11.17 1.62
C VAL A 208 -12.48 -12.19 2.64
N VAL A 209 -11.52 -12.86 3.27
CA VAL A 209 -11.74 -13.70 4.45
C VAL A 209 -11.32 -12.89 5.67
N ARG A 210 -12.24 -12.74 6.62
CA ARG A 210 -12.03 -11.93 7.83
C ARG A 210 -11.82 -12.87 9.02
N ARG A 211 -10.66 -12.75 9.66
CA ARG A 211 -10.27 -13.54 10.84
C ARG A 211 -10.03 -12.60 12.03
N PRO A 212 -10.00 -13.09 13.28
CA PRO A 212 -9.80 -12.23 14.43
C PRO A 212 -8.54 -11.35 14.31
N GLY A 213 -8.74 -10.05 14.09
CA GLY A 213 -7.68 -9.06 14.03
C GLY A 213 -6.92 -8.97 12.70
N ILE A 214 -7.28 -9.73 11.67
CA ILE A 214 -6.66 -9.64 10.33
C ILE A 214 -7.69 -9.88 9.22
N ASP A 215 -7.60 -9.09 8.15
CA ASP A 215 -8.35 -9.32 6.92
C ASP A 215 -7.41 -9.86 5.83
N ILE A 216 -7.82 -10.90 5.10
CA ILE A 216 -7.03 -11.50 4.03
C ILE A 216 -7.79 -11.42 2.72
N SER A 217 -7.18 -10.80 1.71
CA SER A 217 -7.76 -10.71 0.37
C SER A 217 -7.19 -11.73 -0.59
N PHE A 218 -8.04 -12.17 -1.51
CA PHE A 218 -7.72 -13.15 -2.52
C PHE A 218 -8.23 -12.72 -3.90
N GLN A 219 -7.40 -12.91 -4.92
CA GLN A 219 -7.77 -12.68 -6.32
C GLN A 219 -7.53 -13.93 -7.13
N LEU A 220 -8.53 -14.31 -7.92
CA LEU A 220 -8.40 -15.35 -8.94
C LEU A 220 -7.89 -14.72 -10.22
N ARG A 221 -6.61 -14.95 -10.54
CA ARG A 221 -5.97 -14.41 -11.75
C ARG A 221 -6.06 -15.43 -12.88
N PRO A 222 -6.64 -15.10 -14.05
CA PRO A 222 -6.71 -16.01 -15.19
C PRO A 222 -5.34 -16.56 -15.56
N ALA A 223 -5.29 -17.86 -15.84
CA ALA A 223 -4.11 -18.59 -16.31
C ALA A 223 -4.45 -19.40 -17.56
N ALA A 224 -3.51 -19.63 -18.46
CA ALA A 224 -3.72 -20.43 -19.68
C ALA A 224 -3.75 -21.94 -19.37
N THR A 225 -2.97 -22.41 -18.40
CA THR A 225 -2.80 -23.84 -18.10
C THR A 225 -2.62 -24.10 -16.60
N TYR A 226 -3.08 -25.27 -16.12
CA TYR A 226 -2.78 -25.79 -14.77
C TYR A 226 -1.27 -26.05 -14.65
N TYR A 227 -0.61 -25.42 -13.69
CA TYR A 227 0.84 -25.54 -13.54
C TYR A 227 1.20 -26.83 -12.81
N ARG A 228 1.53 -27.86 -13.59
CA ARG A 228 2.26 -29.03 -13.06
C ARG A 228 3.70 -28.60 -12.79
N ASP A 229 4.02 -28.51 -11.51
CA ASP A 229 5.35 -28.32 -10.92
C ASP A 229 5.98 -26.92 -11.00
N THR A 230 5.98 -26.28 -9.83
CA THR A 230 7.12 -25.55 -9.24
C THR A 230 7.98 -24.72 -10.19
N ARG A 231 7.52 -23.52 -10.61
CA ARG A 231 8.44 -22.62 -11.35
C ARG A 231 8.15 -21.12 -11.45
N ARG A 232 7.54 -20.46 -10.47
CA ARG A 232 7.41 -18.98 -10.50
C ARG A 232 8.24 -18.22 -9.47
N GLN A 233 9.46 -18.71 -9.20
CA GLN A 233 10.55 -17.79 -8.91
C GLN A 233 10.90 -17.03 -10.20
N ARG A 234 10.75 -15.68 -10.19
CA ARG A 234 11.31 -14.68 -11.13
C ARG A 234 10.42 -14.01 -12.20
N VAL A 235 9.12 -13.81 -11.96
CA VAL A 235 8.31 -12.90 -12.81
C VAL A 235 8.34 -11.44 -12.31
N GLY A 236 8.39 -11.22 -11.00
CA GLY A 236 8.51 -9.87 -10.42
C GLY A 236 9.79 -9.13 -10.81
N THR A 237 10.80 -9.85 -11.30
CA THR A 237 12.05 -9.31 -11.84
C THR A 237 11.90 -8.78 -13.26
N VAL A 238 11.26 -9.50 -14.19
CA VAL A 238 11.24 -9.11 -15.62
C VAL A 238 10.39 -7.87 -15.89
N LEU A 239 9.20 -7.75 -15.29
CA LEU A 239 8.36 -6.56 -15.44
C LEU A 239 8.98 -5.31 -14.80
N ASN A 240 9.62 -5.47 -13.64
CA ASN A 240 10.39 -4.37 -13.03
C ASN A 240 11.66 -4.04 -13.83
N GLU A 241 12.33 -5.04 -14.40
CA GLU A 241 13.48 -4.86 -15.32
C GLU A 241 13.05 -4.13 -16.59
N LEU A 242 11.89 -4.45 -17.16
CA LEU A 242 11.30 -3.73 -18.30
C LEU A 242 10.93 -2.29 -17.94
N ARG A 243 10.37 -2.04 -16.74
CA ARG A 243 10.08 -0.68 -16.28
C ARG A 243 11.34 0.15 -16.04
N ARG A 244 12.41 -0.48 -15.53
CA ARG A 244 13.71 0.16 -15.30
C ARG A 244 14.50 0.38 -16.60
N ALA A 245 14.35 -0.53 -17.57
CA ALA A 245 15.07 -0.53 -18.83
C ALA A 245 14.14 -0.90 -20.00
N PRO A 246 13.24 0.01 -20.41
CA PRO A 246 12.21 -0.26 -21.43
C PRO A 246 12.76 -0.47 -22.84
N TRP A 247 14.04 -0.12 -23.08
CA TRP A 247 14.73 -0.27 -24.35
C TRP A 247 15.56 -1.58 -24.45
N ASN A 248 15.60 -2.39 -23.40
CA ASN A 248 16.34 -3.66 -23.41
C ASN A 248 15.49 -4.78 -24.05
N LEU A 249 15.76 -5.06 -25.33
CA LEU A 249 15.03 -6.06 -26.13
C LEU A 249 15.07 -7.48 -25.54
N TRP A 250 16.11 -7.84 -24.78
CA TRP A 250 16.21 -9.16 -24.14
C TRP A 250 15.14 -9.38 -23.07
N ASN A 251 14.72 -8.32 -22.38
CA ASN A 251 13.66 -8.42 -21.38
C ASN A 251 12.27 -8.67 -22.01
N TYR A 252 12.07 -8.26 -23.28
CA TYR A 252 10.87 -8.62 -24.03
C TYR A 252 10.89 -10.10 -24.47
N PHE A 253 12.05 -10.64 -24.85
CA PHE A 253 12.20 -12.08 -25.12
C PHE A 253 11.89 -12.95 -23.89
N LYS A 254 12.28 -12.52 -22.68
CA LYS A 254 11.90 -13.20 -21.42
C LYS A 254 10.39 -13.18 -21.17
N LEU A 255 9.68 -12.15 -21.65
CA LEU A 255 8.22 -12.05 -21.52
C LEU A 255 7.50 -13.14 -22.33
N PHE A 256 7.97 -13.40 -23.56
CA PHE A 256 7.40 -14.44 -24.43
C PHE A 256 7.66 -15.88 -23.92
N ALA A 257 8.62 -16.08 -23.01
CA ALA A 257 8.84 -17.37 -22.35
C ALA A 257 7.78 -17.67 -21.26
N HIS A 258 6.92 -16.71 -20.91
CA HIS A 258 5.89 -16.84 -19.87
C HIS A 258 4.52 -16.41 -20.40
N TRP A 259 3.84 -17.32 -21.10
CA TRP A 259 2.58 -17.04 -21.80
C TRP A 259 1.48 -16.41 -20.92
N ASP A 260 1.34 -16.84 -19.66
CA ASP A 260 0.36 -16.26 -18.74
C ASP A 260 0.65 -14.80 -18.36
N ASP A 261 1.91 -14.39 -18.32
CA ASP A 261 2.26 -13.00 -18.05
C ASP A 261 1.94 -12.11 -19.24
N VAL A 262 2.09 -12.66 -20.46
CA VAL A 262 1.62 -12.02 -21.68
C VAL A 262 0.09 -11.89 -21.64
N LEU A 263 -0.64 -12.94 -21.25
CA LEU A 263 -2.10 -12.88 -21.09
C LEU A 263 -2.54 -11.88 -20.03
N ASP A 264 -1.84 -11.81 -18.90
CA ASP A 264 -2.08 -10.83 -17.83
C ASP A 264 -1.89 -9.40 -18.33
N ILE A 265 -0.81 -9.14 -19.09
CA ILE A 265 -0.54 -7.82 -19.70
C ILE A 265 -1.59 -7.51 -20.77
N LEU A 266 -1.95 -8.49 -21.60
CA LEU A 266 -2.96 -8.33 -22.64
C LEU A 266 -4.33 -8.01 -22.05
N SER A 267 -4.71 -8.70 -20.99
CA SER A 267 -5.93 -8.43 -20.25
C SER A 267 -5.89 -7.07 -19.56
N PHE A 268 -4.80 -6.75 -18.85
CA PHE A 268 -4.71 -5.52 -18.06
C PHE A 268 -4.59 -4.26 -18.93
N LYS A 269 -3.79 -4.29 -20.01
CA LYS A 269 -3.56 -3.13 -20.88
C LYS A 269 -4.57 -3.01 -22.01
N PHE A 270 -5.05 -4.12 -22.57
CA PHE A 270 -5.87 -4.13 -23.79
C PHE A 270 -7.28 -4.70 -23.58
N GLY A 271 -7.65 -5.06 -22.34
CA GLY A 271 -8.99 -5.56 -22.02
C GLY A 271 -9.33 -6.89 -22.70
N VAL A 272 -8.31 -7.69 -23.08
CA VAL A 272 -8.54 -8.99 -23.72
C VAL A 272 -9.01 -9.99 -22.66
N HIS A 273 -10.23 -10.50 -22.82
CA HIS A 273 -10.81 -11.53 -21.97
C HIS A 273 -10.63 -12.92 -22.61
N TRP A 274 -9.55 -13.60 -22.28
CA TRP A 274 -9.29 -14.94 -22.80
C TRP A 274 -10.20 -15.98 -22.12
N PRO A 275 -10.93 -16.82 -22.87
CA PRO A 275 -11.70 -17.92 -22.29
C PRO A 275 -10.78 -18.88 -21.55
N THR A 276 -10.92 -18.96 -20.23
CA THR A 276 -10.22 -19.93 -19.39
C THR A 276 -11.11 -20.43 -18.26
N ARG A 277 -10.76 -21.61 -17.76
CA ARG A 277 -11.28 -22.18 -16.51
C ARG A 277 -10.23 -22.23 -15.42
N HIS A 278 -8.98 -21.88 -15.71
CA HIS A 278 -7.85 -22.03 -14.81
C HIS A 278 -7.44 -20.67 -14.25
N TYR A 279 -7.23 -20.62 -12.93
CA TYR A 279 -6.90 -19.41 -12.22
C TYR A 279 -5.81 -19.68 -11.19
N THR A 280 -4.87 -18.75 -11.06
CA THR A 280 -3.92 -18.74 -9.94
C THR A 280 -4.52 -17.93 -8.80
N LEU A 281 -4.44 -18.47 -7.59
CA LEU A 281 -4.92 -17.84 -6.36
C LEU A 281 -3.83 -16.92 -5.81
N LEU A 282 -3.98 -15.61 -6.02
CA LEU A 282 -3.14 -14.57 -5.43
C LEU A 282 -3.71 -14.18 -4.07
N MET A 283 -2.92 -14.31 -3.01
CA MET A 283 -3.25 -13.83 -1.68
C MET A 283 -2.53 -12.51 -1.40
N MET A 284 -3.20 -11.62 -0.67
CA MET A 284 -2.62 -10.45 -0.01
C MET A 284 -3.26 -10.31 1.37
N ALA A 285 -2.46 -10.47 2.42
CA ALA A 285 -2.93 -10.53 3.81
C ALA A 285 -2.58 -9.26 4.58
N GLU A 286 -3.45 -8.83 5.50
CA GLU A 286 -3.11 -7.85 6.53
C GLU A 286 -2.10 -8.46 7.51
N MET A 287 -1.02 -7.72 7.82
CA MET A 287 -0.10 -8.09 8.89
C MET A 287 -0.55 -7.42 10.19
N PRO A 288 -0.69 -8.16 11.31
CA PRO A 288 -1.08 -7.56 12.57
C PRO A 288 0.02 -6.60 13.08
N PRO A 289 -0.37 -5.50 13.76
CA PRO A 289 0.56 -4.47 14.21
C PRO A 289 1.56 -5.05 15.21
N GLN A 290 2.84 -4.90 14.92
CA GLN A 290 3.92 -5.43 15.76
C GLN A 290 4.21 -4.51 16.96
N LEU A 291 4.21 -5.02 18.18
CA LEU A 291 4.62 -4.27 19.38
C LEU A 291 6.14 -4.23 19.58
N GLU A 292 6.89 -4.91 18.72
CA GLU A 292 8.35 -4.82 18.68
C GLU A 292 8.78 -3.74 17.68
N LEU A 293 9.92 -3.12 17.96
CA LEU A 293 10.52 -2.15 17.08
C LEU A 293 10.86 -2.83 15.75
N ALA A 294 10.13 -2.46 14.70
CA ALA A 294 10.22 -3.10 13.40
C ALA A 294 11.11 -2.32 12.44
N ILE A 295 11.15 -0.99 12.57
CA ILE A 295 11.99 -0.11 11.77
C ILE A 295 13.02 0.58 12.67
N VAL A 296 14.30 0.35 12.38
CA VAL A 296 15.42 0.93 13.14
C VAL A 296 16.30 1.77 12.23
N ALA A 297 16.68 2.95 12.72
CA ALA A 297 17.83 3.67 12.21
C ALA A 297 19.11 2.97 12.67
N ALA A 298 19.74 2.19 11.80
CA ALA A 298 21.03 1.58 12.07
C ALA A 298 22.17 2.50 11.59
N GLU A 299 23.22 2.65 12.39
CA GLU A 299 24.46 3.29 11.93
C GLU A 299 25.16 2.37 10.93
N GLY A 300 25.49 2.90 9.75
CA GLY A 300 26.30 2.18 8.78
C GLY A 300 27.76 2.12 9.16
N LYS A 301 28.53 1.37 8.38
CA LYS A 301 30.00 1.34 8.49
C LYS A 301 30.64 2.72 8.27
N ASP A 302 29.94 3.61 7.58
CA ASP A 302 30.22 5.04 7.54
C ASP A 302 29.25 5.74 8.49
N ALA A 303 29.77 6.46 9.48
CA ALA A 303 28.98 7.24 10.45
C ALA A 303 28.01 8.24 9.79
N ASN A 304 28.21 8.54 8.50
CA ASN A 304 27.37 9.42 7.72
C ASN A 304 26.17 8.72 7.05
N VAL A 305 26.15 7.38 6.95
CA VAL A 305 25.08 6.64 6.27
C VAL A 305 24.23 5.90 7.30
N ARG A 306 22.97 6.33 7.47
CA ARG A 306 22.00 5.59 8.28
C ARG A 306 21.30 4.54 7.42
N HIS A 307 21.46 3.28 7.76
CA HIS A 307 20.69 2.20 7.16
C HIS A 307 19.34 2.06 7.86
N ARG A 308 18.34 1.58 7.11
CA ARG A 308 17.02 1.27 7.64
C ARG A 308 16.95 -0.23 7.76
N GLU A 309 16.88 -0.74 8.98
CA GLU A 309 16.63 -2.15 9.20
C GLU A 309 15.12 -2.36 9.35
N ARG A 310 14.62 -3.37 8.63
CA ARG A 310 13.22 -3.75 8.65
C ARG A 310 13.10 -5.17 9.14
N ARG A 311 12.58 -5.35 10.36
CA ARG A 311 12.18 -6.65 10.90
C ARG A 311 10.84 -7.05 10.30
N TRP A 312 10.87 -8.03 9.40
CA TRP A 312 9.69 -8.57 8.73
C TRP A 312 9.59 -10.07 8.99
N VAL A 313 8.74 -10.45 9.95
CA VAL A 313 8.67 -11.81 10.49
C VAL A 313 7.28 -12.38 10.29
N LEU A 314 7.21 -13.53 9.64
CA LEU A 314 5.98 -14.31 9.47
C LEU A 314 6.03 -15.49 10.43
N THR A 315 5.45 -15.33 11.63
CA THR A 315 5.46 -16.35 12.69
C THR A 315 4.71 -17.62 12.24
N SER A 316 4.96 -18.75 12.90
CA SER A 316 4.24 -20.00 12.63
C SER A 316 2.73 -19.85 12.86
N ALA A 317 2.33 -19.19 13.95
CA ALA A 317 0.93 -18.91 14.26
C ALA A 317 0.27 -18.07 13.16
N TYR A 318 0.92 -17.00 12.69
CA TYR A 318 0.40 -16.20 11.60
C TYR A 318 0.26 -17.01 10.30
N ARG A 319 1.23 -17.87 9.97
CA ARG A 319 1.12 -18.77 8.80
C ARG A 319 -0.05 -19.74 8.92
N GLN A 320 -0.39 -20.21 10.12
CA GLN A 320 -1.56 -21.08 10.34
C GLN A 320 -2.87 -20.33 10.08
N GLU A 321 -2.99 -19.07 10.53
CA GLU A 321 -4.16 -18.24 10.23
C GLU A 321 -4.32 -18.00 8.72
N LEU A 322 -3.22 -17.77 8.00
CA LEU A 322 -3.25 -17.62 6.55
C LEU A 322 -3.69 -18.92 5.84
N SER A 323 -3.21 -20.09 6.29
CA SER A 323 -3.67 -21.38 5.77
C SER A 323 -5.17 -21.59 6.03
N ALA A 324 -5.65 -21.29 7.24
CA ALA A 324 -7.06 -21.39 7.58
C ALA A 324 -7.93 -20.46 6.73
N ALA A 325 -7.44 -19.25 6.43
CA ALA A 325 -8.15 -18.32 5.54
C ALA A 325 -8.22 -18.84 4.09
N ILE A 326 -7.19 -19.54 3.60
CA ILE A 326 -7.22 -20.19 2.29
C ILE A 326 -8.27 -21.31 2.27
N ASP A 327 -8.30 -22.15 3.30
CA ASP A 327 -9.27 -23.24 3.40
C ASP A 327 -10.72 -22.71 3.44
N GLU A 328 -10.97 -21.67 4.24
CA GLU A 328 -12.28 -21.01 4.32
C GLU A 328 -12.69 -20.39 2.97
N LEU A 329 -11.77 -19.74 2.25
CA LEU A 329 -12.07 -19.25 0.91
C LEU A 329 -12.45 -20.39 -0.04
N LEU A 330 -11.70 -21.49 -0.03
CA LEU A 330 -11.97 -22.63 -0.92
C LEU A 330 -13.33 -23.27 -0.60
N GLU A 331 -13.73 -23.30 0.67
CA GLU A 331 -15.08 -23.71 1.09
C GLU A 331 -16.15 -22.77 0.53
N GLN A 332 -15.96 -21.45 0.65
CA GLN A 332 -16.90 -20.46 0.09
C GLN A 332 -17.00 -20.54 -1.44
N LEU A 333 -15.92 -20.93 -2.12
CA LEU A 333 -15.85 -21.09 -3.57
C LEU A 333 -16.27 -22.48 -4.07
N GLN A 334 -16.59 -23.42 -3.17
CA GLN A 334 -16.98 -24.79 -3.50
C GLN A 334 -18.12 -24.91 -4.54
N PRO A 335 -19.13 -24.01 -4.60
CA PRO A 335 -20.16 -24.06 -5.64
C PRO A 335 -19.65 -23.89 -7.08
N VAL A 336 -18.50 -23.26 -7.26
CA VAL A 336 -17.95 -22.92 -8.59
C VAL A 336 -16.57 -23.51 -8.86
N VAL A 337 -15.86 -23.95 -7.84
CA VAL A 337 -14.53 -24.57 -7.99
C VAL A 337 -14.67 -26.07 -8.20
N ARG A 338 -14.16 -26.56 -9.33
CA ARG A 338 -14.09 -27.98 -9.64
C ARG A 338 -12.88 -28.65 -9.02
N ARG A 339 -11.74 -27.95 -9.00
CA ARG A 339 -10.46 -28.46 -8.49
C ARG A 339 -9.68 -27.32 -7.88
N ALA A 340 -9.03 -27.56 -6.74
CA ALA A 340 -8.05 -26.68 -6.15
C ALA A 340 -6.73 -27.44 -5.94
N ASN A 341 -5.61 -26.75 -6.08
CA ASN A 341 -4.28 -27.28 -5.80
C ASN A 341 -3.45 -26.18 -5.13
N LEU A 342 -3.04 -26.39 -3.88
CA LEU A 342 -2.19 -25.45 -3.16
C LEU A 342 -0.72 -25.72 -3.48
N PHE A 343 0.07 -24.66 -3.58
CA PHE A 343 1.50 -24.81 -3.84
C PHE A 343 2.22 -25.24 -2.55
N PRO A 344 3.15 -26.20 -2.62
CA PRO A 344 3.97 -26.56 -1.47
C PRO A 344 4.82 -25.35 -1.05
N ASN A 345 4.94 -25.13 0.26
CA ASN A 345 5.77 -24.06 0.85
C ASN A 345 5.48 -22.65 0.31
N TRP A 346 4.24 -22.36 -0.09
CA TRP A 346 3.85 -21.08 -0.67
C TRP A 346 4.25 -19.86 0.19
N TRP A 347 4.37 -20.03 1.52
CA TRP A 347 4.79 -18.98 2.44
C TRP A 347 6.22 -18.47 2.22
N GLU A 348 7.13 -19.27 1.64
CA GLU A 348 8.51 -18.87 1.34
C GLU A 348 8.59 -17.87 0.18
N GLU A 349 7.58 -17.89 -0.68
CA GLU A 349 7.47 -17.02 -1.84
C GLU A 349 6.71 -15.72 -1.56
N LEU A 350 6.19 -15.55 -0.34
CA LEU A 350 5.55 -14.29 0.05
C LEU A 350 6.54 -13.14 -0.04
N ARG A 351 6.04 -12.02 -0.54
CA ARG A 351 6.75 -10.75 -0.66
C ARG A 351 5.93 -9.65 0.00
N THR A 352 6.57 -8.52 0.22
CA THR A 352 5.89 -7.30 0.63
C THR A 352 5.02 -6.76 -0.50
N GLY A 353 3.82 -6.28 -0.17
CA GLY A 353 2.97 -5.46 -1.03
C GLY A 353 3.45 -4.03 -1.18
N ALA A 354 4.51 -3.65 -0.45
CA ALA A 354 5.03 -2.29 -0.37
C ALA A 354 4.00 -1.27 0.17
N HIS A 355 3.10 -1.73 1.06
CA HIS A 355 2.07 -0.94 1.72
C HIS A 355 2.47 -0.61 3.16
N HIS A 356 3.73 -0.24 3.35
CA HIS A 356 4.34 0.04 4.66
C HIS A 356 3.54 1.10 5.43
N SER A 357 3.01 0.72 6.59
CA SER A 357 2.13 1.58 7.40
C SER A 357 2.31 1.35 8.91
N GLY A 358 1.61 2.12 9.74
CA GLY A 358 1.57 1.98 11.20
C GLY A 358 2.79 2.52 11.97
N THR A 359 3.91 2.77 11.29
CA THR A 359 5.19 3.13 11.94
C THR A 359 5.26 4.49 12.61
N ALA A 360 4.26 5.33 12.40
CA ALA A 360 4.01 6.56 13.14
C ALA A 360 2.49 6.73 13.35
N ARG A 361 1.81 5.63 13.69
CA ARG A 361 0.35 5.53 13.68
C ARG A 361 -0.35 6.67 14.42
N MET A 362 -1.53 7.02 13.94
CA MET A 362 -2.46 7.85 14.70
C MET A 362 -3.01 7.10 15.91
N SER A 363 -3.24 7.84 16.98
CA SER A 363 -3.86 7.39 18.22
C SER A 363 -4.54 8.57 18.94
N VAL A 364 -5.55 8.27 19.75
CA VAL A 364 -6.17 9.25 20.65
C VAL A 364 -5.26 9.65 21.82
N ASP A 365 -4.26 8.81 22.11
CA ASP A 365 -3.37 8.93 23.27
C ASP A 365 -1.91 8.81 22.82
N ALA A 366 -1.07 9.76 23.25
CA ALA A 366 0.36 9.79 23.03
C ALA A 366 1.12 8.57 23.58
N ALA A 367 0.53 7.83 24.53
CA ALA A 367 1.08 6.58 25.06
C ALA A 367 0.79 5.34 24.19
N ARG A 368 0.11 5.52 23.04
CA ARG A 368 -0.30 4.40 22.16
C ARG A 368 0.03 4.63 20.68
N GLY A 369 0.66 5.75 20.35
CA GLY A 369 0.94 6.13 18.96
C GLY A 369 1.66 7.46 18.88
N VAL A 370 2.07 7.81 17.65
CA VAL A 370 2.93 8.98 17.41
C VAL A 370 2.11 10.23 17.13
N CYS A 371 1.02 10.09 16.35
CA CYS A 371 0.27 11.23 15.84
C CYS A 371 -1.16 11.30 16.41
N ASP A 372 -1.71 12.49 16.53
CA ASP A 372 -3.14 12.70 16.79
C ASP A 372 -3.98 12.53 15.50
N ALA A 373 -5.30 12.72 15.61
CA ALA A 373 -6.26 12.57 14.52
C ALA A 373 -6.05 13.56 13.35
N ASP A 374 -5.34 14.66 13.59
CA ASP A 374 -4.99 15.67 12.57
C ASP A 374 -3.57 15.46 12.04
N CYS A 375 -3.02 14.24 12.19
CA CYS A 375 -1.69 13.88 11.74
C CYS A 375 -0.55 14.65 12.44
N ARG A 376 -0.83 15.37 13.53
CA ARG A 376 0.20 16.12 14.28
C ARG A 376 0.91 15.18 15.25
N VAL A 377 2.23 15.28 15.35
CA VAL A 377 2.99 14.53 16.34
C VAL A 377 2.58 14.99 17.73
N HIS A 378 2.17 14.04 18.58
CA HIS A 378 1.75 14.35 19.95
C HIS A 378 2.85 15.10 20.71
N GLY A 379 2.47 16.20 21.36
CA GLY A 379 3.38 17.06 22.10
C GLY A 379 4.22 18.02 21.25
N VAL A 380 4.19 17.94 19.91
CA VAL A 380 4.93 18.86 19.02
C VAL A 380 3.98 19.82 18.30
N GLY A 381 4.06 21.11 18.61
CA GLY A 381 3.07 22.10 18.17
C GLY A 381 2.96 22.32 16.65
N ASN A 382 4.05 22.07 15.92
CA ASN A 382 4.18 22.42 14.51
C ASN A 382 4.78 21.31 13.61
N LEU A 383 4.79 20.05 14.08
CA LEU A 383 5.27 18.90 13.31
C LEU A 383 4.13 17.94 13.02
N TYR A 384 3.98 17.57 11.75
CA TYR A 384 2.99 16.63 11.26
C TYR A 384 3.65 15.52 10.47
N VAL A 385 2.94 14.40 10.34
CA VAL A 385 3.32 13.29 9.48
C VAL A 385 2.21 13.01 8.48
N CYS A 386 2.51 12.91 7.19
CA CYS A 386 1.49 12.67 6.17
C CYS A 386 1.99 11.71 5.10
N ASP A 387 2.00 10.42 5.44
CA ASP A 387 2.28 9.32 4.54
C ASP A 387 1.73 8.00 5.13
N GLY A 388 2.12 6.84 4.58
CA GLY A 388 1.63 5.54 5.08
C GLY A 388 1.90 5.28 6.56
N ALA A 389 2.92 5.89 7.17
CA ALA A 389 3.29 5.69 8.56
C ALA A 389 2.16 6.02 9.54
N VAL A 390 1.30 7.00 9.23
CA VAL A 390 0.23 7.43 10.15
C VAL A 390 -0.99 6.53 10.13
N ILE A 391 -1.13 5.66 9.12
CA ILE A 391 -2.27 4.75 8.98
C ILE A 391 -2.19 3.69 10.09
N PRO A 392 -3.14 3.66 11.03
CA PRO A 392 -3.07 2.77 12.20
C PRO A 392 -3.56 1.34 11.93
N ALA A 393 -4.35 1.15 10.87
CA ALA A 393 -4.83 -0.14 10.37
C ALA A 393 -5.27 0.04 8.91
N SER A 394 -4.90 -0.89 8.03
CA SER A 394 -5.22 -0.79 6.59
C SER A 394 -6.16 -1.88 6.06
N GLY A 395 -6.42 -2.95 6.82
CA GLY A 395 -7.21 -4.07 6.32
C GLY A 395 -6.52 -4.71 5.12
N VAL A 396 -7.25 -4.87 4.02
CA VAL A 396 -6.71 -5.36 2.74
C VAL A 396 -6.44 -4.25 1.71
N ALA A 397 -6.67 -2.98 2.09
CA ALA A 397 -6.62 -1.88 1.16
C ALA A 397 -5.17 -1.43 0.89
N ASN A 398 -4.89 -1.13 -0.37
CA ASN A 398 -3.69 -0.37 -0.73
C ASN A 398 -3.73 1.01 -0.07
N THR A 399 -2.61 1.47 0.48
CA THR A 399 -2.58 2.70 1.30
C THR A 399 -2.61 4.00 0.50
N GLY A 400 -2.37 3.96 -0.82
CA GLY A 400 -2.17 5.16 -1.64
C GLY A 400 -3.35 6.14 -1.66
N LEU A 401 -4.58 5.63 -1.81
CA LEU A 401 -5.79 6.46 -1.82
C LEU A 401 -6.01 7.13 -0.45
N THR A 402 -5.87 6.36 0.64
CA THR A 402 -5.98 6.88 2.01
C THR A 402 -4.92 7.93 2.32
N ILE A 403 -3.68 7.74 1.87
CA ILE A 403 -2.61 8.74 2.04
C ILE A 403 -3.00 10.06 1.36
N ALA A 404 -3.54 10.01 0.14
CA ALA A 404 -4.00 11.20 -0.55
C ALA A 404 -5.19 11.87 0.17
N ALA A 405 -6.15 11.09 0.68
CA ALA A 405 -7.27 11.61 1.47
C ALA A 405 -6.79 12.31 2.75
N LEU A 406 -5.85 11.70 3.49
CA LEU A 406 -5.24 12.32 4.67
C LEU A 406 -4.44 13.59 4.34
N ALA A 407 -3.76 13.61 3.20
CA ALA A 407 -3.05 14.81 2.74
C ALA A 407 -3.99 15.98 2.46
N LEU A 408 -5.14 15.72 1.83
CA LEU A 408 -6.17 16.73 1.61
C LEU A 408 -6.80 17.21 2.93
N ARG A 409 -7.08 16.29 3.86
CA ARG A 409 -7.57 16.63 5.21
C ARG A 409 -6.58 17.52 5.96
N LEU A 410 -5.30 17.13 5.99
CA LEU A 410 -4.25 17.91 6.65
C LEU A 410 -4.06 19.27 5.98
N ALA A 411 -4.10 19.36 4.65
CA ALA A 411 -4.03 20.63 3.95
C ALA A 411 -5.17 21.58 4.36
N ALA A 412 -6.40 21.09 4.47
CA ALA A 412 -7.54 21.87 4.95
C ALA A 412 -7.36 22.32 6.41
N HIS A 413 -6.89 21.43 7.30
CA HIS A 413 -6.58 21.76 8.69
C HIS A 413 -5.51 22.87 8.80
N LEU A 414 -4.42 22.76 8.04
CA LEU A 414 -3.34 23.76 8.05
C LEU A 414 -3.77 25.11 7.45
N GLN A 415 -4.65 25.10 6.45
CA GLN A 415 -5.23 26.33 5.90
C GLN A 415 -6.14 27.04 6.91
N ALA A 416 -6.95 26.30 7.66
CA ALA A 416 -7.83 26.87 8.68
C ALA A 416 -7.08 27.45 9.91
N ARG A 417 -5.80 27.10 10.08
CA ARG A 417 -4.92 27.59 11.16
C ARG A 417 -4.09 28.82 10.77
N ARG A 418 -4.09 29.19 9.49
CA ARG A 418 -3.51 30.44 8.99
C ARG A 418 -4.57 31.53 9.01
#